data_AF-A0A5R9J8B9-F1
#
_entry.id   AF-A0A5R9J8B9-F1
#
_cell.length_a   1.000
_cell.length_b   1.000
_cell.length_c   1.000
_cell.angle_alpha   90.00
_cell.angle_beta   90.00
_cell.angle_gamma   90.00
#
_symmetry.space_group_name_H-M   'P 1'
#
loop_
_entity.id
_entity.type
_entity.pdbx_description
1 polymer ?
#
loop_
_entity_poly.entity_id
_entity_poly.type
_entity_poly.pdbx_seq_one_letter_code
_entity_poly.pdbx_strand_id
1 'polypeptide(L)'
;MYALLFSEPAVDRRALRVHAREEVFGSPLIRACAAGDREAIRALLVGFWPFVQAFERAIDVRVGRLPTRPLVQRFGQSRVRAFFNEAREAVREMKEEEGSHALLWRRAADELGIDLDNSPMVEGVKQLLANADSEDPVEFFCWLAGTEYIAEELAAYLCHAPAFTGAFPSGRWIWGLAHMEDDHEGPSHLEIDEDLARAYHPATDPDVAGATLFAHIRRCEELFGLAANDVLEKLQLQAA
;
A
#
# COMPACT_ATOMS: atom_id res chain seq x y z
N MET A 1 22.92 3.88 -10.03
CA MET A 1 21.82 4.72 -10.57
C MET A 1 20.77 3.74 -11.01
N TYR A 2 19.74 3.55 -10.19
CA TYR A 2 18.63 2.66 -10.49
C TYR A 2 17.81 3.25 -11.65
N ALA A 3 17.39 2.40 -12.58
CA ALA A 3 16.84 2.80 -13.86
C ALA A 3 15.33 2.60 -13.90
N LEU A 4 14.57 3.64 -13.52
CA LEU A 4 13.17 3.78 -13.92
C LEU A 4 13.03 3.82 -15.46
N LEU A 5 11.91 3.36 -16.00
CA LEU A 5 11.61 3.45 -17.43
C LEU A 5 11.35 4.90 -17.87
N PHE A 6 10.96 5.77 -16.95
CA PHE A 6 10.79 7.20 -17.16
C PHE A 6 11.66 8.02 -16.20
N SER A 7 12.19 9.14 -16.69
CA SER A 7 13.05 10.05 -15.90
C SER A 7 12.25 11.09 -15.10
N GLU A 8 10.95 11.22 -15.39
CA GLU A 8 10.06 12.21 -14.78
C GLU A 8 8.80 11.49 -14.30
N PRO A 9 8.24 11.87 -13.14
CA PRO A 9 6.98 11.33 -12.66
C PRO A 9 5.83 11.71 -13.61
N ALA A 10 4.84 10.84 -13.74
CA ALA A 10 3.62 11.14 -14.50
C ALA A 10 2.50 11.75 -13.65
N VAL A 11 2.59 11.65 -12.33
CA VAL A 11 1.54 12.11 -11.41
C VAL A 11 2.06 13.20 -10.48
N ASP A 12 1.17 14.08 -10.04
CA ASP A 12 1.45 15.01 -8.95
C ASP A 12 1.40 14.26 -7.61
N ARG A 13 2.55 13.71 -7.20
CA ARG A 13 2.70 12.97 -5.95
C ARG A 13 2.32 13.78 -4.72
N ARG A 14 2.50 15.12 -4.76
CA ARG A 14 2.14 15.97 -3.61
C ARG A 14 0.63 16.01 -3.43
N ALA A 15 -0.11 16.11 -4.52
CA ALA A 15 -1.57 16.09 -4.48
C ALA A 15 -2.10 14.72 -4.03
N LEU A 16 -1.51 13.61 -4.48
CA LEU A 16 -1.88 12.26 -4.01
C LEU A 16 -1.58 12.08 -2.51
N ARG A 17 -0.40 12.50 -2.03
CA ARG A 17 -0.09 12.51 -0.58
C ARG A 17 -1.11 13.31 0.24
N VAL A 18 -1.60 14.44 -0.29
CA VAL A 18 -2.65 15.21 0.38
C VAL A 18 -3.94 14.40 0.49
N HIS A 19 -4.36 13.72 -0.58
CA HIS A 19 -5.57 12.89 -0.57
C HIS A 19 -5.43 11.67 0.33
N ALA A 20 -4.33 10.92 0.24
CA ALA A 20 -4.04 9.83 1.17
C ALA A 20 -4.08 10.30 2.63
N ARG A 21 -3.52 11.48 2.91
CA ARG A 21 -3.58 12.09 4.24
C ARG A 21 -5.00 12.47 4.65
N GLU A 22 -5.81 12.98 3.74
CA GLU A 22 -7.24 13.29 4.01
C GLU A 22 -8.00 12.03 4.42
N GLU A 23 -7.77 10.90 3.75
CA GLU A 23 -8.42 9.62 4.08
C GLU A 23 -7.93 9.06 5.41
N VAL A 24 -6.61 9.10 5.68
CA VAL A 24 -6.01 8.65 6.94
C VAL A 24 -6.45 9.52 8.13
N PHE A 25 -6.33 10.84 8.01
CA PHE A 25 -6.57 11.79 9.12
C PHE A 25 -8.06 12.05 9.30
N GLY A 26 -8.84 11.98 8.22
CA GLY A 26 -10.29 12.09 8.24
C GLY A 26 -10.98 10.85 8.81
N SER A 27 -10.32 9.69 8.77
CA SER A 27 -10.90 8.43 9.26
C SER A 27 -11.15 8.46 10.78
N PRO A 28 -12.41 8.25 11.24
CA PRO A 28 -12.70 8.15 12.66
C PRO A 28 -12.04 6.95 13.32
N LEU A 29 -11.87 5.83 12.59
CA LEU A 29 -11.13 4.65 13.07
C LEU A 29 -9.68 4.99 13.39
N ILE A 30 -8.97 5.57 12.42
CA ILE A 30 -7.55 5.89 12.57
C ILE A 30 -7.34 6.94 13.67
N ARG A 31 -8.23 7.93 13.77
CA ARG A 31 -8.19 8.92 14.87
C ARG A 31 -8.41 8.28 16.24
N ALA A 32 -9.31 7.31 16.36
CA ALA A 32 -9.50 6.58 17.62
C ALA A 32 -8.26 5.74 17.97
N CYS A 33 -7.64 5.09 16.97
CA CYS A 33 -6.35 4.42 17.14
C CYS A 33 -5.27 5.39 17.66
N ALA A 34 -5.13 6.56 17.03
CA ALA A 34 -4.17 7.60 17.43
C ALA A 34 -4.37 8.08 18.87
N ALA A 35 -5.61 8.07 19.37
CA ALA A 35 -5.97 8.38 20.75
C ALA A 35 -5.70 7.23 21.75
N GLY A 36 -5.23 6.07 21.29
CA GLY A 36 -4.95 4.90 22.12
C GLY A 36 -6.18 4.06 22.46
N ASP A 37 -7.28 4.21 21.71
CA ASP A 37 -8.47 3.36 21.88
C ASP A 37 -8.13 1.91 21.49
N ARG A 38 -8.13 1.01 22.48
CA ARG A 38 -7.76 -0.39 22.29
C ARG A 38 -8.72 -1.15 21.38
N GLU A 39 -10.00 -0.83 21.40
CA GLU A 39 -10.98 -1.47 20.52
C GLU A 39 -10.85 -0.97 19.09
N ALA A 40 -10.54 0.32 18.90
CA ALA A 40 -10.18 0.85 17.57
C ALA A 40 -8.92 0.17 17.01
N ILE A 41 -7.86 0.04 17.83
CA ILE A 41 -6.62 -0.62 17.43
C ILE A 41 -6.88 -2.08 17.06
N ARG A 42 -7.69 -2.78 17.87
CA ARG A 42 -8.13 -4.14 17.55
C ARG A 42 -8.91 -4.19 16.24
N ALA A 43 -9.86 -3.28 16.04
CA ALA A 43 -10.66 -3.21 14.82
C ALA A 43 -9.78 -2.95 13.58
N LEU A 44 -8.79 -2.06 13.66
CA LEU A 44 -7.81 -1.83 12.60
C LEU A 44 -7.07 -3.12 12.26
N LEU A 45 -6.45 -3.76 13.27
CA LEU A 45 -5.62 -4.94 13.06
C LEU A 45 -6.40 -6.13 12.53
N VAL A 46 -7.60 -6.38 13.06
CA VAL A 46 -8.47 -7.49 12.64
C VAL A 46 -9.13 -7.18 11.28
N GLY A 47 -9.70 -5.99 11.13
CA GLY A 47 -10.48 -5.62 9.95
C GLY A 47 -9.65 -5.60 8.67
N PHE A 48 -8.42 -5.11 8.73
CA PHE A 48 -7.53 -5.05 7.57
C PHE A 48 -6.65 -6.29 7.40
N TRP A 49 -6.66 -7.26 8.33
CA TRP A 49 -5.84 -8.46 8.20
C TRP A 49 -6.08 -9.24 6.88
N PRO A 50 -7.33 -9.46 6.41
CA PRO A 50 -7.55 -10.11 5.13
C PRO A 50 -6.92 -9.37 3.95
N PHE A 51 -6.87 -8.02 4.01
CA PHE A 51 -6.20 -7.22 3.00
C PHE A 51 -4.70 -7.41 3.03
N VAL A 52 -4.07 -7.25 4.19
CA VAL A 52 -2.62 -7.40 4.34
C VAL A 52 -2.14 -8.77 3.86
N GLN A 53 -2.89 -9.84 4.18
CA GLN A 53 -2.57 -11.18 3.70
C GLN A 53 -2.72 -11.36 2.19
N ALA A 54 -3.75 -10.76 1.59
CA ALA A 54 -4.03 -10.92 0.17
C ALA A 54 -3.11 -10.07 -0.70
N PHE A 55 -2.72 -8.88 -0.21
CA PHE A 55 -1.86 -7.93 -0.91
C PHE A 55 -0.52 -8.55 -1.30
N GLU A 56 0.20 -9.15 -0.35
CA GLU A 56 1.48 -9.82 -0.63
C GLU A 56 1.34 -10.95 -1.66
N ARG A 57 0.27 -11.75 -1.55
CA ARG A 57 0.01 -12.84 -2.50
C ARG A 57 -0.29 -12.32 -3.90
N ALA A 58 -1.00 -11.20 -4.01
CA ALA A 58 -1.35 -10.59 -5.29
C ALA A 58 -0.09 -10.13 -6.03
N ILE A 59 0.86 -9.50 -5.32
CA ILE A 59 2.16 -9.11 -5.87
C ILE A 59 2.91 -10.34 -6.41
N ASP A 60 3.08 -11.38 -5.58
CA ASP A 60 3.81 -12.59 -5.97
C ASP A 60 3.20 -13.28 -7.21
N VAL A 61 1.87 -13.39 -7.27
CA VAL A 61 1.16 -14.01 -8.39
C VAL A 61 1.27 -13.17 -9.66
N ARG A 62 1.15 -11.85 -9.54
CA ARG A 62 1.04 -10.95 -10.69
C ARG A 62 2.39 -10.62 -11.31
N VAL A 63 3.41 -10.33 -10.50
CA VAL A 63 4.77 -10.02 -10.99
C VAL A 63 5.34 -11.16 -11.83
N GLY A 64 5.06 -12.41 -11.45
CA GLY A 64 5.46 -13.59 -12.23
C GLY A 64 4.77 -13.74 -13.60
N ARG A 65 3.71 -12.97 -13.87
CA ARG A 65 2.84 -13.10 -15.06
C ARG A 65 2.76 -11.83 -15.91
N LEU A 66 3.58 -10.82 -15.61
CA LEU A 66 3.52 -9.54 -16.32
C LEU A 66 3.84 -9.69 -17.81
N PRO A 67 3.03 -9.10 -18.71
CA PRO A 67 3.28 -9.16 -20.14
C PRO A 67 4.50 -8.30 -20.49
N THR A 68 5.62 -8.93 -20.86
CA THR A 68 6.86 -8.21 -21.20
C THR A 68 6.90 -7.70 -22.64
N ARG A 69 6.14 -8.33 -23.55
CA ARG A 69 6.14 -7.98 -24.98
C ARG A 69 5.76 -6.51 -25.25
N PRO A 70 4.70 -5.93 -24.65
CA PRO A 70 4.37 -4.51 -24.83
C PRO A 70 5.51 -3.58 -24.38
N LEU A 71 6.14 -3.89 -23.24
CA LEU A 71 7.27 -3.11 -22.72
C LEU A 71 8.48 -3.19 -23.66
N VAL A 72 8.83 -4.40 -24.14
CA VAL A 72 9.96 -4.59 -25.06
C VAL A 72 9.73 -3.85 -26.37
N GLN A 73 8.50 -3.83 -26.89
CA GLN A 73 8.17 -3.06 -28.09
C GLN A 73 8.31 -1.55 -27.87
N ARG A 74 7.98 -1.05 -26.68
CA ARG A 74 8.00 0.39 -26.35
C ARG A 74 9.40 0.90 -25.99
N PHE A 75 10.17 0.14 -25.22
CA PHE A 75 11.42 0.59 -24.62
C PHE A 75 12.67 -0.14 -25.11
N GLY A 76 12.50 -1.22 -25.88
CA GLY A 76 13.57 -2.10 -26.32
C GLY A 76 13.97 -3.14 -25.25
N GLN A 77 14.48 -4.28 -25.72
CA GLN A 77 14.77 -5.44 -24.88
C GLN A 77 15.85 -5.17 -23.83
N SER A 78 16.90 -4.41 -24.17
CA SER A 78 18.01 -4.11 -23.25
C SER A 78 17.53 -3.29 -22.06
N ARG A 79 16.75 -2.23 -22.31
CA ARG A 79 16.22 -1.34 -21.27
C ARG A 79 15.25 -2.07 -20.34
N VAL A 80 14.31 -2.85 -20.89
CA VAL A 80 13.36 -3.62 -20.10
C VAL A 80 14.06 -4.67 -19.22
N ARG A 81 15.12 -5.32 -19.74
CA ARG A 81 15.91 -6.26 -18.95
C ARG A 81 16.67 -5.57 -17.80
N ALA A 82 17.28 -4.42 -18.07
CA ALA A 82 17.95 -3.64 -17.04
C ALA A 82 16.96 -3.24 -15.94
N PHE A 83 15.82 -2.65 -16.32
CA PHE A 83 14.74 -2.29 -15.39
C PHE A 83 14.31 -3.47 -14.51
N PHE A 84 13.95 -4.62 -15.10
CA PHE A 84 13.47 -5.76 -14.29
C PHE A 84 14.55 -6.39 -13.42
N ASN A 85 15.82 -6.34 -13.83
CA ASN A 85 16.91 -6.80 -12.97
C ASN A 85 17.06 -5.88 -11.77
N GLU A 86 17.09 -4.57 -11.99
CA GLU A 86 17.26 -3.58 -10.93
C GLU A 86 16.04 -3.48 -10.01
N ALA A 87 14.82 -3.51 -10.56
CA ALA A 87 13.59 -3.54 -9.77
C ALA A 87 13.50 -4.82 -8.91
N ARG A 88 13.99 -5.96 -9.41
CA ARG A 88 14.06 -7.19 -8.59
C ARG A 88 15.10 -7.10 -7.49
N GLU A 89 16.24 -6.47 -7.75
CA GLU A 89 17.27 -6.25 -6.74
C GLU A 89 16.73 -5.29 -5.66
N ALA A 90 16.14 -4.16 -6.04
CA ALA A 90 15.51 -3.21 -5.11
C ALA A 90 14.41 -3.86 -4.27
N VAL A 91 13.47 -4.58 -4.90
CA VAL A 91 12.40 -5.29 -4.17
C VAL A 91 12.96 -6.40 -3.28
N ARG A 92 14.06 -7.05 -3.66
CA ARG A 92 14.71 -8.06 -2.81
C ARG A 92 15.40 -7.41 -1.61
N GLU A 93 16.16 -6.35 -1.82
CA GLU A 93 16.84 -5.58 -0.78
C GLU A 93 15.80 -5.07 0.24
N MET A 94 14.70 -4.47 -0.23
CA MET A 94 13.58 -4.03 0.61
C MET A 94 12.93 -5.19 1.35
N LYS A 95 12.67 -6.34 0.71
CA LYS A 95 12.12 -7.53 1.38
C LYS A 95 13.06 -8.13 2.44
N GLU A 96 14.38 -8.01 2.25
CA GLU A 96 15.39 -8.43 3.23
C GLU A 96 15.47 -7.46 4.42
N GLU A 97 15.23 -6.16 4.20
CA GLU A 97 15.23 -5.10 5.22
C GLU A 97 13.91 -5.00 6.01
N GLU A 98 12.77 -5.00 5.33
CA GLU A 98 11.42 -4.82 5.90
C GLU A 98 10.79 -6.16 6.32
N GLY A 99 11.27 -7.28 5.79
CA GLY A 99 10.64 -8.58 5.98
C GLY A 99 9.26 -8.67 5.29
N SER A 100 8.38 -9.55 5.78
CA SER A 100 6.99 -9.61 5.29
C SER A 100 6.12 -8.67 6.10
N HIS A 101 5.47 -7.71 5.44
CA HIS A 101 4.48 -6.83 6.04
C HIS A 101 3.36 -7.62 6.73
N ALA A 102 2.93 -8.76 6.19
CA ALA A 102 1.96 -9.63 6.86
C ALA A 102 2.50 -10.22 8.18
N LEU A 103 3.79 -10.60 8.21
CA LEU A 103 4.44 -11.03 9.46
C LEU A 103 4.57 -9.88 10.46
N LEU A 104 4.93 -8.67 10.01
CA LEU A 104 5.01 -7.49 10.89
C LEU A 104 3.65 -7.11 11.47
N TRP A 105 2.60 -7.16 10.66
CA TRP A 105 1.22 -6.91 11.10
C TRP A 105 0.76 -7.93 12.13
N ARG A 106 1.03 -9.23 11.89
CA ARG A 106 0.71 -10.29 12.84
C ARG A 106 1.46 -10.13 14.15
N ARG A 107 2.76 -9.82 14.12
CA ARG A 107 3.54 -9.56 15.33
C ARG A 107 2.95 -8.41 16.16
N ALA A 108 2.48 -7.35 15.51
CA ALA A 108 1.80 -6.25 16.19
C ALA A 108 0.48 -6.71 16.87
N ALA A 109 -0.27 -7.61 16.24
CA ALA A 109 -1.46 -8.22 16.84
C ALA A 109 -1.12 -9.17 18.00
N ASP A 110 -0.07 -9.99 17.86
CA ASP A 110 0.41 -10.92 18.89
C ASP A 110 0.82 -10.15 20.16
N GLU A 111 1.48 -9.00 20.00
CA GLU A 111 1.85 -8.08 21.08
C GLU A 111 0.65 -7.62 21.92
N LEU A 112 -0.53 -7.56 21.31
CA LEU A 112 -1.79 -7.15 21.95
C LEU A 112 -2.68 -8.34 22.34
N GLY A 113 -2.24 -9.58 22.11
CA GLY A 113 -3.02 -10.79 22.33
C GLY A 113 -4.25 -10.91 21.42
N ILE A 114 -4.17 -10.35 20.19
CA ILE A 114 -5.25 -10.37 19.21
C ILE A 114 -5.08 -11.56 18.27
N ASP A 115 -6.06 -12.46 18.25
CA ASP A 115 -6.14 -13.53 17.25
C ASP A 115 -6.62 -12.99 15.90
N LEU A 116 -5.79 -13.18 14.87
CA LEU A 116 -6.08 -12.79 13.50
C LEU A 116 -6.65 -13.93 12.63
N ASP A 117 -6.57 -15.19 13.06
CA ASP A 117 -6.88 -16.35 12.22
C ASP A 117 -8.36 -16.41 11.81
N ASN A 118 -9.22 -15.80 12.63
CA ASN A 118 -10.67 -15.72 12.42
C ASN A 118 -11.14 -14.33 12.01
N SER A 119 -10.26 -13.50 11.46
CA SER A 119 -10.61 -12.14 11.05
C SER A 119 -11.70 -12.13 9.97
N PRO A 120 -12.81 -11.39 10.15
CA PRO A 120 -13.87 -11.34 9.17
C PRO A 120 -13.46 -10.51 7.95
N MET A 121 -13.93 -10.93 6.77
CA MET A 121 -13.88 -10.09 5.58
C MET A 121 -15.01 -9.06 5.64
N VAL A 122 -14.66 -7.80 5.88
CA VAL A 122 -15.60 -6.67 5.83
C VAL A 122 -15.81 -6.22 4.37
N GLU A 123 -17.01 -5.75 4.00
CA GLU A 123 -17.35 -5.45 2.60
C GLU A 123 -16.46 -4.35 1.99
N GLY A 124 -16.20 -3.24 2.69
CA GLY A 124 -15.25 -2.22 2.22
C GLY A 124 -13.84 -2.77 2.00
N VAL A 125 -13.36 -3.65 2.88
CA VAL A 125 -12.04 -4.32 2.72
C VAL A 125 -12.03 -5.25 1.51
N LYS A 126 -13.13 -5.97 1.26
CA LYS A 126 -13.31 -6.79 0.06
C LYS A 126 -13.34 -5.96 -1.22
N GLN A 127 -13.96 -4.79 -1.20
CA GLN A 127 -13.97 -3.86 -2.34
C GLN A 127 -12.58 -3.32 -2.62
N LEU A 128 -11.83 -2.96 -1.58
CA LEU A 128 -10.42 -2.57 -1.71
C LEU A 128 -9.57 -3.71 -2.29
N LEU A 129 -9.88 -4.96 -1.94
CA LEU A 129 -9.23 -6.16 -2.50
C LEU A 129 -9.56 -6.46 -3.95
N ALA A 130 -10.67 -5.95 -4.49
CA ALA A 130 -11.15 -6.37 -5.80
C ALA A 130 -10.14 -6.07 -6.92
N ASN A 131 -9.30 -5.06 -6.74
CA ASN A 131 -8.25 -4.69 -7.70
C ASN A 131 -7.01 -5.58 -7.63
N ALA A 132 -6.85 -6.38 -6.56
CA ALA A 132 -5.75 -7.33 -6.42
C ALA A 132 -5.77 -8.40 -7.53
N ASP A 133 -6.95 -8.69 -8.07
CA ASP A 133 -7.17 -9.65 -9.15
C ASP A 133 -7.28 -8.98 -10.54
N SER A 134 -6.99 -7.68 -10.67
CA SER A 134 -7.14 -6.99 -11.96
C SER A 134 -6.18 -7.55 -13.03
N GLU A 135 -6.76 -7.93 -14.18
CA GLU A 135 -6.01 -8.35 -15.35
C GLU A 135 -5.44 -7.17 -16.15
N ASP A 136 -5.86 -5.93 -15.84
CA ASP A 136 -5.26 -4.71 -16.38
C ASP A 136 -4.02 -4.32 -15.56
N PRO A 137 -2.80 -4.36 -16.14
CA PRO A 137 -1.60 -3.93 -15.43
C PRO A 137 -1.67 -2.49 -14.95
N VAL A 138 -2.33 -1.58 -15.69
CA VAL A 138 -2.43 -0.17 -15.29
C VAL A 138 -3.22 -0.05 -14.00
N GLU A 139 -4.41 -0.66 -13.92
CA GLU A 139 -5.23 -0.65 -12.72
C GLU A 139 -4.52 -1.33 -11.54
N PHE A 140 -3.88 -2.47 -11.78
CA PHE A 140 -3.14 -3.21 -10.75
C PHE A 140 -2.01 -2.36 -10.13
N PHE A 141 -1.16 -1.75 -10.95
CA PHE A 141 -0.05 -0.94 -10.43
C PHE A 141 -0.52 0.38 -9.81
N CYS A 142 -1.62 0.98 -10.30
CA CYS A 142 -2.21 2.14 -9.63
C CYS A 142 -2.79 1.77 -8.25
N TRP A 143 -3.33 0.56 -8.10
CA TRP A 143 -3.80 0.05 -6.82
C TRP A 143 -2.66 -0.23 -5.83
N LEU A 144 -1.53 -0.77 -6.31
CA LEU A 144 -0.32 -0.89 -5.49
C LEU A 144 0.17 0.49 -5.02
N ALA A 145 0.37 1.43 -5.95
CA ALA A 145 0.80 2.80 -5.62
C ALA A 145 -0.15 3.49 -4.62
N GLY A 146 -1.47 3.38 -4.81
CA GLY A 146 -2.45 3.94 -3.87
C GLY A 146 -2.41 3.30 -2.49
N THR A 147 -2.10 2.00 -2.41
CA THR A 147 -1.89 1.31 -1.13
C THR A 147 -0.64 1.84 -0.44
N GLU A 148 0.47 2.03 -1.16
CA GLU A 148 1.71 2.58 -0.62
C GLU A 148 1.51 4.00 -0.08
N TYR A 149 0.83 4.89 -0.82
CA TYR A 149 0.52 6.25 -0.33
C TYR A 149 -0.24 6.22 1.01
N ILE A 150 -1.25 5.35 1.12
CA ILE A 150 -2.00 5.17 2.36
C ILE A 150 -1.11 4.59 3.47
N ALA A 151 -0.29 3.58 3.16
CA ALA A 151 0.56 2.92 4.15
C ALA A 151 1.59 3.88 4.74
N GLU A 152 2.26 4.67 3.90
CA GLU A 152 3.21 5.70 4.31
C GLU A 152 2.55 6.78 5.17
N GLU A 153 1.40 7.34 4.75
CA GLU A 153 0.71 8.40 5.53
C GLU A 153 0.10 7.85 6.84
N LEU A 154 -0.38 6.60 6.83
CA LEU A 154 -0.88 5.90 8.02
C LEU A 154 0.24 5.66 9.03
N ALA A 155 1.39 5.17 8.55
CA ALA A 155 2.59 4.98 9.35
C ALA A 155 3.09 6.32 9.92
N ALA A 156 3.23 7.33 9.07
CA ALA A 156 3.66 8.66 9.47
C ALA A 156 2.75 9.24 10.56
N TYR A 157 1.44 8.99 10.50
CA TYR A 157 0.51 9.47 11.53
C TYR A 157 0.57 8.65 12.82
N LEU A 158 0.39 7.33 12.74
CA LEU A 158 0.22 6.47 13.91
C LEU A 158 1.54 6.22 14.65
N CYS A 159 2.68 6.11 13.96
CA CYS A 159 3.99 5.96 14.61
C CYS A 159 4.36 7.20 15.45
N HIS A 160 3.83 8.37 15.08
CA HIS A 160 4.03 9.62 15.82
C HIS A 160 2.94 9.91 16.87
N ALA A 161 1.99 9.00 17.08
CA ALA A 161 0.95 9.11 18.10
C ALA A 161 1.34 8.31 19.36
N PRO A 162 1.79 8.96 20.47
CA PRO A 162 2.31 8.23 21.63
C PRO A 162 1.30 7.33 22.33
N ALA A 163 0.01 7.68 22.27
CA ALA A 163 -1.05 6.86 22.85
C ALA A 163 -1.28 5.56 22.06
N PHE A 164 -1.10 5.61 20.73
CA PHE A 164 -1.14 4.43 19.88
C PHE A 164 0.09 3.54 20.10
N THR A 165 1.30 4.10 19.96
CA THR A 165 2.53 3.31 20.10
C THR A 165 2.71 2.76 21.51
N GLY A 166 2.26 3.49 22.53
CA GLY A 166 2.22 3.04 23.93
C GLY A 166 1.21 1.92 24.22
N ALA A 167 0.32 1.58 23.29
CA ALA A 167 -0.55 0.41 23.42
C ALA A 167 0.22 -0.90 23.23
N PHE A 168 1.30 -0.88 22.44
CA PHE A 168 2.15 -2.03 22.16
C PHE A 168 3.19 -2.21 23.28
N PRO A 169 3.41 -3.44 23.81
CA PRO A 169 4.45 -3.70 24.80
C PRO A 169 5.86 -3.27 24.38
N SER A 170 6.19 -3.33 23.07
CA SER A 170 7.46 -2.85 22.55
C SER A 170 7.58 -1.32 22.47
N GLY A 171 6.47 -0.60 22.71
CA GLY A 171 6.37 0.86 22.54
C GLY A 171 6.45 1.31 21.09
N ARG A 172 6.30 0.39 20.12
CA ARG A 172 6.49 0.63 18.69
C ARG A 172 5.47 -0.16 17.88
N TRP A 173 5.04 0.41 16.76
CA TRP A 173 4.28 -0.33 15.76
C TRP A 173 5.21 -0.71 14.60
N ILE A 174 5.78 -1.90 14.68
CA ILE A 174 6.87 -2.32 13.77
C ILE A 174 6.45 -2.38 12.30
N TRP A 175 5.17 -2.63 12.02
CA TRP A 175 4.64 -2.56 10.65
C TRP A 175 4.70 -1.13 10.11
N GLY A 176 4.31 -0.15 10.92
CA GLY A 176 4.37 1.26 10.53
C GLY A 176 5.81 1.72 10.34
N LEU A 177 6.74 1.27 11.18
CA LEU A 177 8.16 1.61 11.01
C LEU A 177 8.74 1.16 9.67
N ALA A 178 8.28 0.03 9.12
CA ALA A 178 8.70 -0.44 7.79
C ALA A 178 8.16 0.40 6.62
N HIS A 179 7.21 1.32 6.86
CA HIS A 179 6.68 2.25 5.86
C HIS A 179 7.02 3.71 6.18
N MET A 180 7.88 3.94 7.17
CA MET A 180 8.48 5.26 7.37
C MET A 180 9.57 5.42 6.32
N GLU A 181 9.73 6.62 5.75
CA GLU A 181 10.84 6.92 4.83
C GLU A 181 12.19 6.57 5.50
N ASP A 182 12.74 5.42 5.17
CA ASP A 182 14.12 5.06 5.43
C ASP A 182 14.95 5.54 4.22
N ASP A 183 16.16 6.06 4.48
CA ASP A 183 17.13 6.50 3.46
C ASP A 183 17.63 5.27 2.65
N HIS A 184 16.77 4.68 1.81
CA HIS A 184 17.17 3.61 0.92
C HIS A 184 17.84 4.21 -0.33
N GLU A 185 19.00 3.68 -0.70
CA GLU A 185 19.60 3.99 -1.99
C GLU A 185 18.78 3.30 -3.08
N GLY A 186 17.85 4.01 -3.75
CA GLY A 186 17.07 3.45 -4.86
C GLY A 186 15.68 4.07 -5.05
N PRO A 187 14.93 3.65 -6.09
CA PRO A 187 13.55 4.07 -6.27
C PRO A 187 12.68 3.40 -5.21
N SER A 188 11.71 4.12 -4.64
CA SER A 188 10.78 3.51 -3.69
C SER A 188 9.79 2.57 -4.40
N HIS A 189 9.10 1.68 -3.63
CA HIS A 189 8.01 0.84 -4.15
C HIS A 189 6.99 1.66 -4.95
N LEU A 190 6.60 2.79 -4.38
CA LEU A 190 5.69 3.76 -4.98
C LEU A 190 6.19 4.27 -6.34
N GLU A 191 7.48 4.57 -6.49
CA GLU A 191 8.03 5.01 -7.77
C GLU A 191 8.04 3.90 -8.82
N ILE A 192 8.34 2.67 -8.40
CA ILE A 192 8.32 1.49 -9.29
C ILE A 192 6.89 1.23 -9.78
N ASP A 193 5.90 1.31 -8.90
CA ASP A 193 4.49 1.08 -9.23
C ASP A 193 3.97 2.14 -10.21
N GLU A 194 4.23 3.42 -9.96
CA GLU A 194 3.85 4.50 -10.87
C GLU A 194 4.52 4.37 -12.25
N ASP A 195 5.81 4.02 -12.27
CA ASP A 195 6.58 3.83 -13.50
C ASP A 195 6.02 2.66 -14.33
N LEU A 196 5.68 1.54 -13.68
CA LEU A 196 5.06 0.39 -14.32
C LEU A 196 3.63 0.66 -14.80
N ALA A 197 2.81 1.34 -13.99
CA ALA A 197 1.49 1.79 -14.41
C ALA A 197 1.57 2.63 -15.69
N ARG A 198 2.49 3.60 -15.73
CA ARG A 198 2.71 4.46 -16.90
C ARG A 198 3.25 3.67 -18.10
N ALA A 199 4.16 2.72 -17.85
CA ALA A 199 4.79 1.93 -18.90
C ALA A 199 3.76 1.06 -19.66
N TYR A 200 2.78 0.53 -18.92
CA TYR A 200 1.68 -0.25 -19.47
C TYR A 200 0.53 0.59 -20.04
N HIS A 201 0.40 1.86 -19.63
CA HIS A 201 -0.64 2.73 -20.15
C HIS A 201 -0.51 2.95 -21.67
N PRO A 202 -1.61 2.84 -22.46
CA PRO A 202 -1.54 2.90 -23.93
C PRO A 202 -1.16 4.28 -24.47
N ALA A 203 -1.44 5.36 -23.74
CA ALA A 203 -1.03 6.70 -24.14
C ALA A 203 0.48 6.92 -23.96
N THR A 204 1.08 7.60 -24.93
CA THR A 204 2.47 8.08 -24.86
C THR A 204 2.58 9.50 -24.32
N ASP A 205 1.48 10.25 -24.37
CA ASP A 205 1.37 11.57 -23.78
C ASP A 205 1.42 11.47 -22.25
N PRO A 206 2.40 12.13 -21.59
CA PRO A 206 2.55 12.09 -20.14
C PRO A 206 1.34 12.66 -19.40
N ASP A 207 0.68 13.69 -19.93
CA ASP A 207 -0.44 14.34 -19.25
C ASP A 207 -1.68 13.46 -19.27
N VAL A 208 -1.90 12.75 -20.39
CA VAL A 208 -3.02 11.80 -20.52
C VAL A 208 -2.80 10.58 -19.62
N ALA A 209 -1.60 10.00 -19.64
CA ALA A 209 -1.28 8.88 -18.75
C ALA A 209 -1.34 9.31 -17.28
N GLY A 210 -0.78 10.47 -16.96
CA GLY A 210 -0.79 11.05 -15.62
C GLY A 210 -2.19 11.25 -15.07
N ALA A 211 -3.11 11.82 -15.86
CA ALA A 211 -4.49 12.02 -15.43
C ALA A 211 -5.21 10.70 -15.12
N THR A 212 -5.00 9.66 -15.95
CA THR A 212 -5.57 8.33 -15.72
C THR A 212 -5.01 7.70 -14.44
N LEU A 213 -3.67 7.67 -14.31
CA LEU A 213 -3.00 7.12 -13.12
C LEU A 213 -3.46 7.84 -11.85
N PHE A 214 -3.48 9.17 -11.85
CA PHE A 214 -3.93 9.98 -10.72
C PHE A 214 -5.35 9.59 -10.29
N ALA A 215 -6.28 9.44 -11.24
CA ALA A 215 -7.65 9.07 -10.95
C ALA A 215 -7.76 7.65 -10.34
N HIS A 216 -6.99 6.68 -10.85
CA HIS A 216 -7.00 5.32 -10.31
C HIS A 216 -6.37 5.24 -8.91
N ILE A 217 -5.24 5.90 -8.69
CA ILE A 217 -4.56 5.95 -7.40
C ILE A 217 -5.48 6.60 -6.36
N ARG A 218 -6.03 7.77 -6.68
CA ARG A 218 -6.98 8.47 -5.80
C ARG A 218 -8.21 7.62 -5.47
N ARG A 219 -8.76 6.89 -6.45
CA ARG A 219 -9.88 5.98 -6.20
C ARG A 219 -9.50 4.87 -5.22
N CYS A 220 -8.27 4.38 -5.24
CA CYS A 220 -7.77 3.42 -4.26
C CYS A 220 -7.72 4.03 -2.85
N GLU A 221 -7.24 5.27 -2.72
CA GLU A 221 -7.23 6.01 -1.45
C GLU A 221 -8.65 6.18 -0.89
N GLU A 222 -9.60 6.59 -1.73
CA GLU A 222 -11.03 6.72 -1.36
C GLU A 222 -11.62 5.37 -0.90
N LEU A 223 -11.27 4.26 -1.57
CA LEU A 223 -11.70 2.92 -1.16
C LEU A 223 -11.13 2.52 0.20
N PHE A 224 -9.90 2.93 0.54
CA PHE A 224 -9.35 2.72 1.87
C PHE A 224 -10.17 3.48 2.93
N GLY A 225 -10.50 4.74 2.69
CA GLY A 225 -11.34 5.53 3.60
C GLY A 225 -12.69 4.88 3.87
N LEU A 226 -13.35 4.40 2.80
CA LEU A 226 -14.60 3.63 2.91
C LEU A 226 -14.42 2.33 3.70
N ALA A 227 -13.35 1.58 3.43
CA ALA A 227 -13.03 0.36 4.17
C ALA A 227 -12.79 0.63 5.67
N ALA A 228 -12.11 1.72 6.02
CA ALA A 228 -11.88 2.09 7.41
C ALA A 228 -13.19 2.45 8.14
N ASN A 229 -14.12 3.13 7.48
CA ASN A 229 -15.45 3.41 8.03
C ASN A 229 -16.25 2.12 8.24
N ASP A 230 -16.26 1.22 7.25
CA ASP A 230 -16.95 -0.07 7.37
C ASP A 230 -16.36 -0.91 8.51
N VAL A 231 -15.03 -0.96 8.66
CA VAL A 231 -14.35 -1.67 9.74
C VAL A 231 -14.77 -1.12 11.11
N LEU A 232 -14.82 0.21 11.25
CA LEU A 232 -15.28 0.87 12.47
C LEU A 232 -16.70 0.44 12.83
N GLU A 233 -17.62 0.57 11.88
CA GLU A 233 -19.04 0.23 12.10
C GLU A 233 -19.24 -1.24 12.44
N LYS A 234 -18.52 -2.15 11.78
CA LYS A 234 -18.76 -3.59 11.95
C LYS A 234 -18.06 -4.17 13.18
N LEU A 235 -16.88 -3.69 13.54
CA LEU A 235 -16.06 -4.33 14.56
C LEU A 235 -16.05 -3.62 15.91
N GLN A 236 -16.24 -2.29 15.98
CA GLN A 236 -16.44 -1.64 17.28
C GLN A 236 -17.83 -1.91 17.87
N LEU A 237 -18.87 -2.03 17.04
CA LEU A 237 -20.24 -2.29 17.51
C LEU A 237 -20.48 -3.72 18.01
N GLN A 238 -19.55 -4.65 17.76
CA GLN A 238 -19.65 -6.04 18.24
C GLN A 238 -19.03 -6.25 19.63
N ALA A 239 -18.29 -5.24 20.14
CA ALA A 239 -17.66 -5.26 21.45
C ALA A 239 -18.45 -4.52 22.54
N ALA A 240 -19.57 -3.88 22.19
CA ALA A 240 -20.49 -3.17 23.08
C ALA A 240 -21.74 -4.02 23.40
#